data_AF-A0A517MLZ7-F1
#
_entry.id   AF-A0A517MLZ7-F1
#
_cell.length_a   1.000
_cell.length_b   1.000
_cell.length_c   1.000
_cell.angle_alpha   90.00
_cell.angle_beta   90.00
_cell.angle_gamma   90.00
#
_symmetry.space_group_name_H-M   'P 1'
#
loop_
_entity.id
_entity.type
_entity.pdbx_description
1 polymer ?
#
loop_
_entity_poly.entity_id
_entity_poly.type
_entity_poly.pdbx_seq_one_letter_code
_entity_poly.pdbx_strand_id
1 'polypeptide(L)'
;MGLPKMNLDEQFIDVRIHYFPQWDKRGDWTIAYGTTEQLRSNTGYCDTDANVIYLDGRAFPTMSADGQRAFIIHEICHDVGAAFHNRRWAIRMEHAARTADRLGESDVAEILRSDIYSYFGNGLSLAYNAEGISTYLDDLLAHNPDISFDGLRKRLSKFFGYRISKINRDFGPEIQSFADNSGIE
;
A
#
# COMPACT_ATOMS: atom_id res chain seq x y z
N MET A 1 -27.63 -15.31 7.76
CA MET A 1 -26.83 -16.06 6.78
C MET A 1 -25.46 -15.41 6.75
N GLY A 2 -24.42 -16.09 7.23
CA GLY A 2 -23.05 -15.61 7.07
C GLY A 2 -22.60 -15.83 5.64
N LEU A 3 -21.90 -14.86 5.05
CA LEU A 3 -21.25 -15.04 3.75
C LEU A 3 -20.25 -16.22 3.83
N PRO A 4 -20.07 -16.99 2.74
CA PRO A 4 -19.08 -18.06 2.72
C PRO A 4 -17.68 -17.50 2.99
N LYS A 5 -16.90 -18.19 3.84
CA LYS A 5 -15.50 -17.83 4.13
C LYS A 5 -14.70 -18.01 2.84
N MET A 6 -14.22 -16.91 2.27
CA MET A 6 -13.33 -16.94 1.11
C MET A 6 -12.07 -17.72 1.43
N ASN A 7 -11.61 -18.54 0.48
CA ASN A 7 -10.31 -19.20 0.60
C ASN A 7 -9.17 -18.16 0.45
N LEU A 8 -7.94 -18.55 0.79
CA LEU A 8 -6.81 -17.62 0.86
C LEU A 8 -6.53 -16.92 -0.48
N ASP A 9 -6.62 -17.66 -1.59
CA ASP A 9 -6.38 -17.13 -2.94
C ASP A 9 -7.47 -16.13 -3.35
N GLU A 10 -8.74 -16.42 -3.02
CA GLU A 10 -9.86 -15.51 -3.26
C GLU A 10 -9.67 -14.18 -2.53
N GLN A 11 -9.26 -14.23 -1.25
CA GLN A 11 -9.00 -13.02 -0.47
C GLN A 11 -7.84 -12.21 -1.07
N PHE A 12 -6.78 -12.88 -1.50
CA PHE A 12 -5.63 -12.23 -2.12
C PHE A 12 -5.98 -11.58 -3.46
N ILE A 13 -6.73 -12.27 -4.32
CA ILE A 13 -7.20 -11.75 -5.60
C ILE A 13 -8.06 -10.50 -5.38
N ASP A 14 -9.00 -10.56 -4.43
CA ASP A 14 -9.88 -9.44 -4.10
C ASP A 14 -9.07 -8.22 -3.64
N VAL A 15 -8.14 -8.40 -2.69
CA VAL A 15 -7.24 -7.33 -2.23
C VAL A 15 -6.45 -6.75 -3.40
N ARG A 16 -5.84 -7.60 -4.23
CA ARG A 16 -5.02 -7.17 -5.36
C ARG A 16 -5.82 -6.32 -6.35
N ILE A 17 -7.03 -6.73 -6.70
CA ILE A 17 -7.88 -6.02 -7.67
C ILE A 17 -8.37 -4.68 -7.12
N HIS A 18 -8.79 -4.65 -5.85
CA HIS A 18 -9.46 -3.48 -5.30
C HIS A 18 -8.49 -2.45 -4.71
N TYR A 19 -7.42 -2.89 -4.06
CA TYR A 19 -6.47 -2.03 -3.36
C TYR A 19 -5.22 -1.74 -4.18
N PHE A 20 -4.76 -2.70 -4.99
CA PHE A 20 -3.48 -2.63 -5.70
C PHE A 20 -3.57 -2.97 -7.20
N PRO A 21 -4.52 -2.40 -7.97
CA PRO A 21 -4.78 -2.82 -9.35
C PRO A 21 -3.63 -2.59 -10.34
N GLN A 22 -2.56 -1.91 -9.92
CA GLN A 22 -1.41 -1.57 -10.76
C GLN A 22 -0.10 -2.18 -10.26
N TRP A 23 -0.13 -2.87 -9.12
CA TRP A 23 1.04 -3.44 -8.47
C TRP A 23 1.48 -4.72 -9.20
N ASP A 24 0.64 -5.75 -9.16
CA ASP A 24 0.89 -7.03 -9.82
C ASP A 24 0.09 -7.14 -11.12
N LYS A 25 0.48 -6.35 -12.13
CA LYS A 25 -0.18 -6.35 -13.46
C LYS A 25 0.01 -7.65 -14.22
N ARG A 26 1.11 -8.35 -13.96
CA ARG A 26 1.48 -9.59 -14.66
C ARG A 26 0.81 -10.82 -14.05
N GLY A 27 0.41 -10.75 -12.79
CA GLY A 27 -0.15 -11.90 -12.09
C GLY A 27 0.92 -12.88 -11.62
N ASP A 28 2.12 -12.38 -11.36
CA ASP A 28 3.27 -13.21 -11.00
C ASP A 28 3.33 -13.45 -9.47
N TRP A 29 2.57 -12.68 -8.70
CA TRP A 29 2.54 -12.80 -7.24
C TRP A 29 1.58 -13.87 -6.75
N THR A 30 1.99 -14.57 -5.70
CA THR A 30 1.18 -15.60 -5.03
C THR A 30 1.14 -15.40 -3.53
N ILE A 31 0.20 -16.08 -2.86
CA ILE A 31 0.05 -16.08 -1.42
C ILE A 31 0.06 -17.51 -0.89
N ALA A 32 0.69 -17.75 0.25
CA ALA A 32 0.79 -19.08 0.83
C ALA A 32 0.91 -19.02 2.36
N TYR A 33 0.63 -20.15 3.02
CA TYR A 33 1.03 -20.31 4.41
C TYR A 33 2.52 -20.68 4.48
N GLY A 34 3.29 -19.89 5.22
CA GLY A 34 4.72 -20.08 5.37
C GLY A 34 5.09 -21.04 6.49
N THR A 35 6.26 -21.67 6.34
CA THR A 35 6.96 -22.33 7.45
C THR A 35 7.62 -21.29 8.38
N THR A 36 8.08 -21.71 9.56
CA THR A 36 8.81 -20.84 10.49
C THR A 36 10.06 -20.21 9.87
N GLU A 37 10.75 -20.93 8.97
CA GLU A 37 11.92 -20.42 8.26
C GLU A 37 11.54 -19.31 7.26
N GLN A 38 10.50 -19.54 6.44
CA GLN A 38 10.01 -18.57 5.47
C GLN A 38 9.46 -17.30 6.15
N LEU A 39 8.81 -17.46 7.29
CA LEU A 39 8.24 -16.34 8.05
C LEU A 39 9.28 -15.55 8.85
N ARG A 40 10.52 -16.05 9.00
CA ARG A 40 11.60 -15.37 9.74
C ARG A 40 11.20 -14.94 11.16
N SER A 41 10.39 -15.76 11.84
CA SER A 41 9.79 -15.49 13.16
C SER A 41 8.71 -14.38 13.20
N ASN A 42 8.24 -13.89 12.05
CA ASN A 42 7.12 -12.96 11.95
C ASN A 42 5.79 -13.71 11.72
N THR A 43 4.68 -12.98 11.80
CA THR A 43 3.33 -13.50 11.51
C THR A 43 2.98 -13.45 10.01
N GLY A 44 3.80 -12.73 9.24
CA GLY A 44 3.70 -12.55 7.79
C GLY A 44 5.06 -12.14 7.23
N TYR A 45 5.28 -12.43 5.95
CA TYR A 45 6.49 -12.04 5.24
C TYR A 45 6.24 -11.88 3.74
N CYS A 46 6.60 -10.71 3.19
CA CYS A 46 6.62 -10.45 1.76
C CYS A 46 8.01 -10.80 1.18
N ASP A 47 8.09 -11.91 0.44
CA ASP A 47 9.28 -12.35 -0.27
C ASP A 47 9.28 -11.79 -1.70
N THR A 48 9.95 -10.65 -1.86
CA THR A 48 10.04 -9.93 -3.13
C THR A 48 10.88 -10.66 -4.18
N ASP A 49 11.78 -11.55 -3.76
CA ASP A 49 12.63 -12.31 -4.69
C ASP A 49 11.86 -13.47 -5.30
N ALA A 50 10.96 -14.08 -4.52
CA ALA A 50 10.10 -15.18 -4.96
C ALA A 50 8.72 -14.73 -5.49
N ASN A 51 8.35 -13.46 -5.31
CA ASN A 51 6.98 -12.93 -5.52
C ASN A 51 5.92 -13.72 -4.71
N VAL A 52 6.22 -14.01 -3.44
CA VAL A 52 5.32 -14.75 -2.56
C VAL A 52 5.06 -13.98 -1.28
N ILE A 53 3.80 -13.88 -0.89
CA ILE A 53 3.41 -13.44 0.45
C ILE A 53 3.19 -14.68 1.31
N TYR A 54 4.00 -14.84 2.35
CA TYR A 54 3.86 -15.89 3.34
C TYR A 54 3.07 -15.39 4.54
N LEU A 55 2.10 -16.18 4.99
CA LEU A 55 1.30 -15.90 6.18
C LEU A 55 1.46 -17.02 7.21
N ASP A 56 1.37 -16.70 8.49
CA ASP A 56 1.32 -17.72 9.54
C ASP A 56 0.00 -18.50 9.48
N GLY A 57 0.09 -19.80 9.17
CA GLY A 57 -1.06 -20.69 9.03
C GLY A 57 -1.80 -21.04 10.33
N ARG A 58 -1.30 -20.60 11.49
CA ARG A 58 -1.96 -20.75 12.80
C ARG A 58 -2.64 -19.46 13.22
N ALA A 59 -1.96 -18.33 13.08
CA ALA A 59 -2.48 -17.03 13.49
C ALA A 59 -3.50 -16.48 12.49
N PHE A 60 -3.17 -16.47 11.19
CA PHE A 60 -4.00 -15.84 10.16
C PHE A 60 -5.44 -16.38 10.12
N PRO A 61 -5.70 -17.71 10.17
CA PRO A 61 -7.08 -18.22 10.13
C PRO A 61 -7.96 -17.83 11.32
N THR A 62 -7.36 -17.35 12.43
CA THR A 62 -8.06 -16.94 13.66
C THR A 62 -8.47 -15.46 13.67
N MET A 63 -7.93 -14.66 12.75
CA MET A 63 -8.33 -13.26 12.59
C MET A 63 -9.77 -13.15 12.04
N SER A 64 -10.41 -12.00 12.28
CA SER A 64 -11.67 -11.65 11.60
C SER A 64 -11.45 -11.52 10.09
N ALA A 65 -12.51 -11.54 9.30
CA ALA A 65 -12.40 -11.36 7.84
C ALA A 65 -11.72 -10.02 7.48
N ASP A 66 -12.09 -8.93 8.16
CA ASP A 66 -11.47 -7.62 7.97
C ASP A 66 -10.02 -7.60 8.44
N GLY A 67 -9.71 -8.31 9.52
CA GLY A 67 -8.33 -8.50 10.01
C GLY A 67 -7.47 -9.25 9.01
N GLN A 68 -7.98 -10.34 8.41
CA GLN A 68 -7.29 -11.08 7.35
C GLN A 68 -7.02 -10.20 6.14
N ARG A 69 -8.02 -9.44 5.69
CA ARG A 69 -7.90 -8.51 4.58
C ARG A 69 -6.85 -7.43 4.85
N ALA A 70 -6.92 -6.78 6.01
CA ALA A 70 -5.94 -5.77 6.43
C ALA A 70 -4.53 -6.36 6.54
N PHE A 71 -4.40 -7.60 6.99
CA PHE A 71 -3.11 -8.28 7.10
C PHE A 71 -2.50 -8.60 5.73
N ILE A 72 -3.30 -9.03 4.74
CA ILE A 72 -2.80 -9.19 3.36
C ILE A 72 -2.34 -7.83 2.80
N ILE A 73 -3.12 -6.77 3.02
CA ILE A 73 -2.77 -5.41 2.59
C ILE A 73 -1.43 -4.96 3.22
N HIS A 74 -1.23 -5.24 4.51
CA HIS A 74 0.03 -4.96 5.23
C HIS A 74 1.23 -5.58 4.53
N GLU A 75 1.15 -6.87 4.23
CA GLU A 75 2.24 -7.60 3.58
C GLU A 75 2.51 -7.10 2.16
N ILE A 76 1.47 -6.80 1.38
CA ILE A 76 1.65 -6.18 0.05
C ILE A 76 2.36 -4.82 0.17
N CYS A 77 2.07 -4.03 1.21
CA CYS A 77 2.70 -2.73 1.41
C CYS A 77 4.21 -2.82 1.66
N HIS A 78 4.75 -3.99 2.03
CA HIS A 78 6.19 -4.23 2.16
C HIS A 78 6.92 -4.38 0.82
N ASP A 79 6.22 -4.59 -0.30
CA ASP A 79 6.86 -4.80 -1.60
C ASP A 79 7.71 -3.60 -2.09
N VAL A 80 8.72 -3.81 -2.92
CA VAL A 80 9.62 -2.79 -3.48
C VAL A 80 10.22 -1.81 -2.44
N GLY A 81 11.30 -2.25 -1.79
CA GLY A 81 12.21 -1.37 -1.05
C GLY A 81 11.76 -0.97 0.36
N ALA A 82 10.76 -1.64 0.92
CA ALA A 82 10.28 -1.41 2.28
C ALA A 82 10.30 -2.69 3.14
N ALA A 83 11.48 -3.32 3.25
CA ALA A 83 11.71 -4.44 4.17
C ALA A 83 11.39 -4.11 5.66
N PHE A 84 11.16 -2.83 5.97
CA PHE A 84 10.75 -2.33 7.27
C PHE A 84 9.51 -1.45 7.13
N HIS A 85 8.78 -1.26 8.24
CA HIS A 85 7.70 -0.27 8.39
C HIS A 85 8.23 1.16 8.28
N ASN A 86 8.71 1.53 7.11
CA ASN A 86 9.26 2.84 6.81
C ASN A 86 8.16 3.76 6.25
N ARG A 87 8.55 4.97 5.86
CA ARG A 87 7.60 5.97 5.36
C ARG A 87 6.90 5.55 4.06
N ARG A 88 7.55 4.78 3.18
CA ARG A 88 6.94 4.23 1.95
C ARG A 88 5.81 3.28 2.31
N TRP A 89 6.07 2.35 3.22
CA TRP A 89 5.08 1.42 3.75
C TRP A 89 3.88 2.17 4.34
N ALA A 90 4.11 3.17 5.20
CA ALA A 90 3.03 3.94 5.84
C ALA A 90 2.15 4.70 4.81
N ILE A 91 2.77 5.26 3.78
CA ILE A 91 2.09 5.96 2.67
C ILE A 91 1.15 4.99 1.92
N ARG A 92 1.61 3.77 1.64
CA ARG A 92 0.81 2.77 0.94
C ARG A 92 -0.32 2.21 1.81
N MET A 93 -0.06 1.96 3.08
CA MET A 93 -1.08 1.57 4.06
C MET A 93 -2.18 2.63 4.15
N GLU A 94 -1.82 3.90 4.19
CA GLU A 94 -2.77 5.01 4.26
C GLU A 94 -3.57 5.16 2.94
N HIS A 95 -2.95 4.90 1.77
CA HIS A 95 -3.68 4.82 0.51
C HIS A 95 -4.68 3.65 0.49
N ALA A 96 -4.28 2.50 1.02
CA ALA A 96 -5.16 1.35 1.15
C ALA A 96 -6.32 1.67 2.12
N ALA A 97 -6.06 2.31 3.26
CA ALA A 97 -7.10 2.74 4.20
C ALA A 97 -8.13 3.69 3.55
N ARG A 98 -7.68 4.68 2.77
CA ARG A 98 -8.60 5.54 2.00
C ARG A 98 -9.36 4.79 0.91
N THR A 99 -8.80 3.70 0.39
CA THR A 99 -9.50 2.86 -0.59
C THR A 99 -10.57 2.03 0.11
N ALA A 100 -10.28 1.46 1.27
CA ALA A 100 -11.25 0.80 2.15
C ALA A 100 -12.44 1.72 2.47
N ASP A 101 -12.21 2.97 2.88
CA ASP A 101 -13.30 3.94 3.13
C ASP A 101 -14.22 4.11 1.91
N ARG A 102 -13.64 4.21 0.70
CA ARG A 102 -14.42 4.38 -0.54
C ARG A 102 -15.23 3.15 -0.90
N LEU A 103 -14.78 1.97 -0.48
CA LEU A 103 -15.49 0.70 -0.66
C LEU A 103 -16.54 0.47 0.44
N GLY A 104 -16.59 1.32 1.47
CA GLY A 104 -17.46 1.15 2.63
C GLY A 104 -16.92 0.16 3.67
N GLU A 105 -15.63 -0.17 3.60
CA GLU A 105 -14.93 -1.12 4.47
C GLU A 105 -14.27 -0.38 5.65
N SER A 106 -15.09 0.27 6.48
CA SER A 106 -14.61 1.15 7.56
C SER A 106 -13.70 0.45 8.57
N ASP A 107 -13.98 -0.82 8.89
CA ASP A 107 -13.21 -1.60 9.87
C ASP A 107 -11.80 -1.91 9.33
N VAL A 108 -11.68 -2.25 8.04
CA VAL A 108 -10.39 -2.43 7.36
C VAL A 108 -9.61 -1.12 7.38
N ALA A 109 -10.26 0.00 7.07
CA ALA A 109 -9.62 1.32 7.08
C ALA A 109 -9.09 1.69 8.47
N GLU A 110 -9.85 1.40 9.52
CA GLU A 110 -9.44 1.64 10.91
C GLU A 110 -8.25 0.77 11.33
N ILE A 111 -8.29 -0.53 11.00
CA ILE A 111 -7.17 -1.45 11.30
C ILE A 111 -5.88 -0.94 10.64
N LEU A 112 -5.93 -0.59 9.35
CA LEU A 112 -4.76 -0.11 8.61
C LEU A 112 -4.20 1.19 9.22
N ARG A 113 -5.07 2.12 9.62
CA ARG A 113 -4.64 3.38 10.28
C ARG A 113 -4.06 3.14 11.66
N SER A 114 -4.68 2.25 12.44
CA SER A 114 -4.20 1.87 13.77
C SER A 114 -2.82 1.21 13.67
N ASP A 115 -2.58 0.42 12.63
CA ASP A 115 -1.30 -0.22 12.38
C ASP A 115 -0.22 0.84 12.10
N ILE A 116 -0.49 1.80 11.21
CA ILE A 116 0.43 2.92 10.98
C ILE A 116 0.67 3.71 12.27
N TYR A 117 -0.39 4.01 13.02
CA TYR A 117 -0.29 4.72 14.31
C TYR A 117 0.58 3.96 15.31
N SER A 118 0.54 2.63 15.31
CA SER A 118 1.35 1.81 16.22
C SER A 118 2.85 1.96 15.96
N TYR A 119 3.25 2.19 14.72
CA TYR A 119 4.66 2.39 14.33
C TYR A 119 5.10 3.86 14.36
N PHE A 120 4.22 4.80 14.05
CA PHE A 120 4.57 6.22 13.83
C PHE A 120 3.89 7.21 14.80
N GLY A 121 3.00 6.74 15.67
CA GLY A 121 2.15 7.58 16.52
C GLY A 121 1.34 8.60 15.70
N ASN A 122 1.17 9.82 16.24
CA ASN A 122 0.59 10.96 15.52
C ASN A 122 1.49 11.50 14.38
N GLY A 123 2.66 10.90 14.15
CA GLY A 123 3.73 11.39 13.28
C GLY A 123 3.47 11.28 11.77
N LEU A 124 2.33 10.72 11.34
CA LEU A 124 1.92 10.68 9.93
C LEU A 124 1.78 12.07 9.28
N SER A 125 1.69 13.14 10.08
CA SER A 125 1.84 14.53 9.60
C SER A 125 3.13 14.72 8.78
N LEU A 126 4.18 13.95 9.08
CA LEU A 126 5.42 13.97 8.31
C LEU A 126 5.22 13.49 6.89
N ALA A 127 4.33 12.50 6.60
CA ALA A 127 4.08 11.98 5.24
C ALA A 127 3.73 13.07 4.20
N TYR A 128 3.28 14.23 4.67
CA TYR A 128 2.88 15.39 3.88
C TYR A 128 3.98 16.45 3.70
N ASN A 129 5.23 16.17 4.11
CA ASN A 129 6.39 17.01 3.81
C ASN A 129 7.06 16.59 2.47
N ALA A 130 7.93 17.46 1.93
CA ALA A 130 8.58 17.29 0.63
C ALA A 130 9.25 15.92 0.41
N GLU A 131 9.88 15.35 1.44
CA GLU A 131 10.59 14.07 1.34
C GLU A 131 9.63 12.87 1.10
N GLY A 132 8.40 12.92 1.60
CA GLY A 132 7.41 11.85 1.38
C GLY A 132 6.71 11.97 0.06
N ILE A 133 6.63 13.20 -0.46
CA ILE A 133 6.20 13.42 -1.82
C ILE A 133 7.23 12.86 -2.78
N SER A 134 8.52 13.16 -2.59
CA SER A 134 9.58 12.56 -3.40
C SER A 134 9.53 11.04 -3.34
N THR A 135 9.39 10.50 -2.13
CA THR A 135 9.27 9.06 -1.88
C THR A 135 8.06 8.42 -2.59
N TYR A 136 6.90 9.07 -2.54
CA TYR A 136 5.69 8.60 -3.22
C TYR A 136 5.80 8.75 -4.75
N LEU A 137 6.46 9.82 -5.22
CA LEU A 137 6.69 10.06 -6.63
C LEU A 137 7.62 9.00 -7.24
N ASP A 138 8.71 8.63 -6.55
CA ASP A 138 9.58 7.51 -6.94
C ASP A 138 8.78 6.22 -7.09
N ASP A 139 7.96 5.90 -6.09
CA ASP A 139 7.14 4.69 -6.08
C ASP A 139 6.09 4.70 -7.19
N LEU A 140 5.46 5.85 -7.40
CA LEU A 140 4.44 6.04 -8.43
C LEU A 140 5.05 5.86 -9.82
N LEU A 141 6.25 6.38 -10.06
CA LEU A 141 6.98 6.25 -11.32
C LEU A 141 7.43 4.82 -11.56
N ALA A 142 7.95 4.13 -10.52
CA ALA A 142 8.34 2.72 -10.62
C ALA A 142 7.20 1.82 -11.10
N HIS A 143 5.96 2.12 -10.69
CA HIS A 143 4.76 1.35 -11.07
C HIS A 143 4.03 1.90 -12.31
N ASN A 144 4.37 3.11 -12.74
CA ASN A 144 3.74 3.81 -13.86
C ASN A 144 4.81 4.60 -14.64
N PRO A 145 5.72 3.92 -15.36
CA PRO A 145 6.86 4.58 -16.01
C PRO A 145 6.43 5.62 -17.05
N ASP A 146 5.27 5.46 -17.67
CA ASP A 146 4.72 6.36 -18.69
C ASP A 146 3.77 7.44 -18.12
N ILE A 147 3.85 7.72 -16.82
CA ILE A 147 2.98 8.72 -16.19
C ILE A 147 3.34 10.13 -16.67
N SER A 148 2.36 10.86 -17.21
CA SER A 148 2.55 12.26 -17.59
C SER A 148 2.58 13.18 -16.36
N PHE A 149 3.07 14.40 -16.55
CA PHE A 149 3.07 15.40 -15.48
C PHE A 149 1.68 15.68 -14.91
N ASP A 150 0.68 15.77 -15.78
CA ASP A 150 -0.72 15.91 -15.35
C ASP A 150 -1.23 14.66 -14.61
N GLY A 151 -0.79 13.48 -15.04
CA GLY A 151 -1.04 12.22 -14.36
C GLY A 151 -0.49 12.19 -12.94
N LEU A 152 0.75 12.66 -12.74
CA LEU A 152 1.39 12.78 -11.42
C LEU A 152 0.55 13.64 -10.48
N ARG A 153 0.18 14.85 -10.92
CA ARG A 153 -0.61 15.79 -10.11
C ARG A 153 -1.99 15.24 -9.76
N LYS A 154 -2.65 14.54 -10.69
CA LYS A 154 -3.93 13.86 -10.44
C LYS A 154 -3.80 12.73 -9.43
N ARG A 155 -2.73 11.93 -9.51
CA ARG A 155 -2.45 10.85 -8.56
C ARG A 155 -2.15 11.39 -7.17
N LEU A 156 -1.33 12.43 -7.06
CA LEU A 156 -1.06 13.13 -5.79
C LEU A 156 -2.32 13.77 -5.21
N SER A 157 -3.15 14.41 -6.02
CA SER A 157 -4.44 14.96 -5.61
C SER A 157 -5.35 13.89 -5.02
N LYS A 158 -5.48 12.74 -5.71
CA LYS A 158 -6.26 11.60 -5.21
C LYS A 158 -5.63 10.97 -3.97
N PHE A 159 -4.30 10.91 -3.90
CA PHE A 159 -3.56 10.39 -2.77
C PHE A 159 -3.80 11.25 -1.54
N PHE A 160 -3.51 12.55 -1.59
CA PHE A 160 -3.65 13.44 -0.44
C PHE A 160 -5.09 13.88 -0.15
N GLY A 161 -6.07 13.54 -0.99
CA GLY A 161 -7.45 14.02 -0.85
C GLY A 161 -7.58 15.53 -1.06
N TYR A 162 -6.60 16.15 -1.74
CA TYR A 162 -6.55 17.59 -1.98
C TYR A 162 -6.98 17.91 -3.40
N ARG A 163 -7.53 19.11 -3.61
CA ARG A 163 -7.72 19.66 -4.96
C ARG A 163 -6.34 19.82 -5.63
N ILE A 164 -6.28 19.62 -6.94
CA ILE A 164 -5.06 19.85 -7.74
C ILE A 164 -4.47 21.24 -7.49
N SER A 165 -5.32 22.26 -7.30
CA SER A 165 -4.84 23.61 -6.97
C SER A 165 -4.08 23.69 -5.65
N LYS A 166 -4.48 22.91 -4.63
CA LYS A 166 -3.75 22.80 -3.36
C LYS A 166 -2.46 22.01 -3.53
N ILE A 167 -2.47 20.94 -4.33
CA ILE A 167 -1.24 20.19 -4.70
C ILE A 167 -0.22 21.10 -5.36
N ASN A 168 -0.62 21.86 -6.38
CA ASN A 168 0.27 22.76 -7.10
C ASN A 168 0.83 23.87 -6.20
N ARG A 169 0.01 24.40 -5.29
CA ARG A 169 0.44 25.46 -4.39
C ARG A 169 1.43 24.94 -3.34
N ASP A 170 1.12 23.79 -2.73
CA ASP A 170 1.85 23.30 -1.57
C ASP A 170 3.10 22.49 -1.98
N PHE A 171 3.09 21.89 -3.19
CA PHE A 171 4.09 20.92 -3.64
C PHE A 171 4.53 21.09 -5.10
N GLY A 172 4.05 22.14 -5.78
CA GLY A 172 4.36 22.38 -7.20
C GLY A 172 5.86 22.39 -7.51
N PRO A 173 6.71 23.09 -6.73
CA PRO A 173 8.15 23.10 -6.96
C PRO A 173 8.79 21.71 -6.89
N GLU A 174 8.40 20.89 -5.91
CA GLU A 174 8.92 19.54 -5.73
C GLU A 174 8.47 18.60 -6.85
N ILE A 175 7.20 18.70 -7.26
CA ILE A 175 6.65 17.88 -8.35
C ILE A 175 7.32 18.25 -9.68
N GLN A 176 7.53 19.55 -9.94
CA GLN A 176 8.22 20.02 -11.14
C GLN A 176 9.67 19.54 -11.16
N SER A 177 10.40 19.74 -10.06
CA SER A 177 11.79 19.28 -9.93
C SER A 177 11.91 17.77 -10.15
N PHE A 178 10.99 16.98 -9.58
CA PHE A 178 10.94 15.53 -9.81
C PHE A 178 10.70 15.18 -11.28
N ALA A 179 9.74 15.85 -11.94
CA ALA A 179 9.41 15.60 -13.33
C ALA A 179 10.58 15.94 -14.27
N ASP A 180 11.22 17.09 -14.05
CA ASP A 180 12.40 17.53 -14.81
C ASP A 180 13.54 16.52 -14.68
N ASN A 181 13.81 16.04 -13.47
CA ASN A 181 14.86 15.05 -13.21
C ASN A 181 14.54 13.65 -13.77
N SER A 182 13.25 13.34 -13.94
CA SER A 182 12.78 12.04 -14.42
C SER A 182 12.43 12.03 -15.92
N GLY A 183 12.58 13.16 -16.61
CA GLY A 183 12.25 13.30 -18.04
C GLY A 183 10.75 13.19 -18.34
N ILE A 184 9.89 13.60 -17.40
CA ILE A 184 8.44 13.53 -17.53
C ILE A 184 7.91 14.86 -18.06
N GLU A 185 7.19 14.82 -19.19
CA GLU A 185 6.52 15.97 -19.81
C GLU A 185 5.07 16.19 -19.32
#